data_AF-A0A957V040-F1
#
_entry.id   AF-A0A957V040-F1
#
_cell.length_a   1.000
_cell.length_b   1.000
_cell.length_c   1.000
_cell.angle_alpha   90.00
_cell.angle_beta   90.00
_cell.angle_gamma   90.00
#
_symmetry.space_group_name_H-M   'P 1'
#
loop_
_entity.id
_entity.type
_entity.pdbx_description
1 polymer ?
#
loop_
_entity_poly.entity_id
_entity_poly.type
_entity_poly.pdbx_seq_one_letter_code
_entity_poly.pdbx_strand_id
1 'polypeptide(L)'
;RLGVVAPTTREVLIAVGVALLLVPAVMLLEAGANLIGLGADADVESLTEQLIGPLFQTPLGILSIGLAAGIGEEIVFRGAMQPRFSLVLTALLFALLHSNYGITLSTGIVFLLGVVLGIIRSRFNTSTAMITHAVYNSTLALLASLAGQFLSNQ
;
A
#
# COMPACT_ATOMS: atom_id res chain seq x y z
N ARG A 1 -1.22 22.80 6.90
CA ARG A 1 -1.16 21.88 8.06
C ARG A 1 -1.09 20.45 7.55
N LEU A 2 -0.34 19.55 8.20
CA LEU A 2 -0.11 18.16 7.73
C LEU A 2 -1.37 17.28 7.75
N GLY A 3 -2.48 17.72 8.36
CA GLY A 3 -3.73 16.96 8.38
C GLY A 3 -3.71 15.72 9.27
N VAL A 4 -2.72 15.57 10.14
CA VAL A 4 -2.67 14.52 11.16
C VAL A 4 -3.52 14.97 12.35
N VAL A 5 -4.59 14.23 12.62
CA VAL A 5 -5.57 14.48 13.70
C VAL A 5 -6.01 13.16 14.32
N ALA A 6 -6.66 13.18 15.48
CA ALA A 6 -7.32 11.98 16.01
C ALA A 6 -8.54 11.65 15.11
N PRO A 7 -8.55 10.50 14.40
CA PRO A 7 -9.67 10.15 13.54
C PRO A 7 -10.87 9.73 14.39
N THR A 8 -12.07 10.02 13.89
CA THR A 8 -13.32 9.53 14.49
C THR A 8 -13.46 8.02 14.27
N THR A 9 -14.25 7.34 15.11
CA THR A 9 -14.54 5.91 14.92
C THR A 9 -15.09 5.60 13.53
N ARG A 10 -15.93 6.48 12.98
CA ARG A 10 -16.47 6.35 11.62
C ARG A 10 -15.35 6.39 10.57
N GLU A 11 -14.39 7.30 10.70
CA GLU A 11 -13.26 7.39 9.78
C GLU A 11 -12.35 6.16 9.87
N VAL A 12 -12.14 5.63 11.08
CA VAL A 12 -11.39 4.37 11.27
C VAL A 12 -12.09 3.20 10.57
N LEU A 13 -13.41 3.05 10.76
CA LEU A 13 -14.18 1.98 10.10
C LEU A 13 -14.17 2.11 8.58
N ILE A 14 -14.27 3.33 8.05
CA ILE A 14 -14.15 3.58 6.61
C ILE A 14 -12.74 3.22 6.11
N ALA A 15 -11.69 3.63 6.82
CA ALA A 15 -10.31 3.34 6.45
C ALA A 15 -10.05 1.83 6.38
N VAL A 16 -10.47 1.10 7.41
CA VAL A 16 -10.36 -0.36 7.46
C VAL A 16 -11.18 -1.01 6.34
N GLY A 17 -12.44 -0.60 6.16
CA GLY A 17 -13.31 -1.15 5.12
C GLY A 17 -12.77 -0.93 3.72
N VAL A 18 -12.26 0.26 3.42
CA VAL A 18 -11.63 0.57 2.12
C VAL A 18 -10.35 -0.26 1.94
N ALA A 19 -9.50 -0.35 2.96
CA ALA A 19 -8.28 -1.16 2.89
C ALA A 19 -8.58 -2.63 2.56
N LEU A 20 -9.54 -3.24 3.27
CA LEU A 20 -9.94 -4.63 3.05
C LEU A 20 -10.58 -4.87 1.68
N LEU A 21 -11.24 -3.86 1.10
CA LEU A 21 -11.76 -3.92 -0.27
C LEU A 21 -10.67 -3.76 -1.33
N LEU A 22 -9.65 -2.93 -1.06
CA LEU A 22 -8.53 -2.70 -1.98
C LEU A 22 -7.66 -3.94 -2.15
N VAL A 23 -7.47 -4.74 -1.09
CA VAL A 23 -6.63 -5.96 -1.14
C VAL A 23 -7.05 -6.91 -2.28
N PRO A 24 -8.27 -7.47 -2.31
CA PRO A 24 -8.67 -8.38 -3.39
C PRO A 24 -8.71 -7.68 -4.75
N ALA A 25 -9.07 -6.38 -4.80
CA ALA A 25 -9.09 -5.63 -6.05
C ALA A 25 -7.69 -5.52 -6.67
N VAL A 26 -6.67 -5.18 -5.87
CA VAL A 26 -5.28 -5.09 -6.32
C VAL A 26 -4.74 -6.47 -6.68
N MET A 27 -5.00 -7.51 -5.87
CA MET A 27 -4.57 -8.87 -6.18
C MET A 27 -5.11 -9.36 -7.54
N LEU A 28 -6.37 -9.06 -7.86
CA LEU A 28 -6.95 -9.41 -9.15
C LEU A 28 -6.32 -8.63 -10.31
N LEU A 29 -6.00 -7.35 -10.11
CA LEU A 29 -5.33 -6.53 -11.11
C LEU A 29 -3.90 -7.02 -11.38
N GLU A 30 -3.13 -7.34 -10.34
CA GLU A 30 -1.78 -7.90 -10.47
C GLU A 30 -1.81 -9.29 -11.11
N ALA A 31 -2.76 -10.14 -10.74
CA ALA A 31 -2.95 -11.43 -11.40
C ALA A 31 -3.24 -11.25 -12.90
N GLY A 32 -4.11 -10.31 -13.27
CA GLY A 32 -4.38 -9.95 -14.67
C GLY A 32 -3.14 -9.42 -15.40
N ALA A 33 -2.33 -8.59 -14.72
CA ALA A 33 -1.07 -8.05 -15.26
C ALA A 33 -0.06 -9.15 -15.56
N ASN A 34 0.09 -10.10 -14.64
CA ASN A 34 0.99 -11.26 -14.79
C ASN A 34 0.57 -12.15 -15.97
N LEU A 35 -0.73 -12.38 -16.17
CA LEU A 35 -1.23 -13.21 -17.28
C LEU A 35 -0.88 -12.67 -18.68
N ILE A 36 -0.73 -11.35 -18.81
CA ILE A 36 -0.38 -10.69 -20.08
C ILE A 36 1.10 -10.31 -20.17
N GLY A 37 1.93 -10.76 -19.22
CA GLY A 37 3.37 -10.50 -19.20
C GLY A 37 3.77 -9.07 -18.86
N LEU A 38 2.89 -8.31 -18.18
CA LEU A 38 3.13 -6.91 -17.79
C LEU A 38 3.18 -6.70 -16.26
N GLY A 39 3.30 -7.80 -15.51
CA GLY A 39 3.43 -7.77 -14.05
C GLY A 39 4.80 -7.28 -13.58
N ALA A 40 5.03 -7.38 -12.28
CA ALA A 40 6.33 -7.07 -11.68
C ALA A 40 7.39 -8.07 -12.14
N ASP A 41 8.64 -7.59 -12.22
CA ASP A 41 9.78 -8.42 -12.60
C ASP A 41 10.14 -9.40 -11.47
N ALA A 42 10.35 -10.68 -11.82
CA ALA A 42 10.55 -11.76 -10.86
C ALA A 42 11.80 -11.58 -10.00
N ASP A 43 12.84 -10.93 -10.55
CA ASP A 43 14.07 -10.63 -9.81
C ASP A 43 13.79 -9.65 -8.66
N VAL A 44 12.85 -8.72 -8.84
CA VAL A 44 12.44 -7.72 -7.84
C VAL A 44 11.65 -8.36 -6.71
N GLU A 45 10.76 -9.29 -7.06
CA GLU A 45 10.00 -10.06 -6.09
C GLU A 45 10.94 -10.89 -5.21
N SER A 46 11.93 -11.55 -5.81
CA SER A 46 12.93 -12.34 -5.09
C SER A 46 13.81 -11.51 -4.14
N LEU A 47 14.20 -10.29 -4.54
CA LEU A 47 15.00 -9.41 -3.70
C LEU A 47 14.17 -8.84 -2.55
N THR A 48 12.91 -8.51 -2.81
CA THR A 48 11.96 -8.07 -1.79
C THR A 48 11.78 -9.17 -0.74
N GLU A 49 11.59 -10.41 -1.18
CA GLU A 49 11.48 -11.57 -0.29
C GLU A 49 12.75 -11.76 0.56
N GLN A 50 13.95 -11.58 0.00
CA GLN A 50 15.19 -11.67 0.77
C GLN A 50 15.36 -10.55 1.82
N LEU A 51 14.96 -9.32 1.47
CA LEU A 51 15.18 -8.16 2.34
C LEU A 51 14.17 -8.04 3.47
N ILE A 52 12.90 -8.33 3.19
CA ILE A 52 11.81 -8.15 4.16
C ILE A 52 11.10 -9.45 4.54
N GLY A 53 11.37 -10.58 3.88
CA GLY A 53 10.79 -11.90 4.18
C GLY A 53 10.80 -12.31 5.66
N PRO A 54 11.87 -12.07 6.44
CA PRO A 54 11.87 -12.36 7.88
C PRO A 54 10.79 -11.60 8.67
N LEU A 55 10.40 -10.40 8.22
CA LEU A 55 9.35 -9.60 8.88
C LEU A 55 7.96 -10.22 8.70
N PHE A 56 7.74 -11.01 7.64
CA PHE A 56 6.46 -11.69 7.41
C PHE A 56 6.24 -12.89 8.34
N GLN A 57 7.28 -13.33 9.06
CA GLN A 57 7.23 -14.52 9.92
C GLN A 57 6.60 -14.26 11.29
N THR A 58 6.40 -13.00 11.68
CA THR A 58 5.83 -12.66 12.99
C THR A 58 4.70 -11.64 12.86
N PRO A 59 3.67 -11.71 13.72
CA PRO A 59 2.60 -10.70 13.72
C PRO A 59 3.13 -9.28 13.91
N LEU A 60 4.16 -9.10 14.74
CA LEU A 60 4.78 -7.79 14.96
C LEU A 60 5.54 -7.27 13.74
N GLY A 61 6.21 -8.15 12.99
CA GLY A 61 6.89 -7.76 11.74
C GLY A 61 5.90 -7.37 10.63
N ILE A 62 4.78 -8.10 10.51
CA ILE A 62 3.71 -7.73 9.58
C ILE A 62 3.13 -6.35 9.91
N LEU A 63 2.83 -6.10 11.19
CA LEU A 63 2.32 -4.80 11.64
C LEU A 63 3.35 -3.69 11.46
N SER A 64 4.64 -3.96 11.68
CA SER A 64 5.68 -2.95 11.54
C SER A 64 5.84 -2.50 10.08
N ILE A 65 5.75 -3.41 9.10
CA ILE A 65 5.76 -3.05 7.67
C ILE A 65 4.61 -2.09 7.36
N GLY A 66 3.38 -2.46 7.76
CA GLY A 66 2.21 -1.63 7.47
C GLY A 66 2.28 -0.27 8.14
N LEU A 67 2.63 -0.23 9.43
CA LEU A 67 2.75 1.03 10.18
C LEU A 67 3.88 1.92 9.66
N ALA A 68 5.04 1.35 9.31
CA ALA A 68 6.17 2.11 8.79
C ALA A 68 5.80 2.79 7.46
N ALA A 69 5.21 2.04 6.52
CA ALA A 69 4.74 2.58 5.25
C ALA A 69 3.63 3.62 5.46
N GLY A 70 2.59 3.26 6.21
CA GLY A 70 1.45 4.14 6.45
C GLY A 70 1.81 5.44 7.16
N ILE A 71 2.69 5.42 8.15
CA ILE A 71 3.11 6.64 8.86
C ILE A 71 4.14 7.42 8.05
N GLY A 72 5.18 6.76 7.56
CA GLY A 72 6.31 7.42 6.89
C GLY A 72 5.87 8.10 5.60
N GLU A 73 5.14 7.38 4.75
CA GLU A 73 4.79 7.85 3.41
C GLU A 73 3.64 8.86 3.45
N GLU A 74 2.59 8.62 4.25
CA GLU A 74 1.42 9.49 4.24
C GLU A 74 1.69 10.88 4.82
N ILE A 75 2.63 11.02 5.77
CA ILE A 75 3.06 12.34 6.26
C ILE A 75 3.65 13.15 5.11
N VAL A 76 4.51 12.52 4.31
CA VAL A 76 5.21 13.17 3.19
C VAL A 76 4.24 13.42 2.05
N PHE A 77 3.60 12.38 1.52
CA PHE A 77 2.77 12.50 0.33
C PHE A 77 1.45 13.20 0.63
N ARG A 78 0.68 12.77 1.64
CA ARG A 78 -0.70 13.27 1.87
C ARG A 78 -0.72 14.48 2.77
N GLY A 79 0.21 14.55 3.73
CA GLY A 79 0.35 15.67 4.64
C GLY A 79 1.12 16.85 4.04
N ALA A 80 2.29 16.61 3.47
CA ALA A 80 3.17 17.66 2.98
C ALA A 80 2.94 17.97 1.49
N MET A 81 2.99 16.98 0.61
CA MET A 81 2.99 17.22 -0.84
C MET A 81 1.60 17.54 -1.37
N GLN A 82 0.59 16.73 -1.07
CA GLN A 82 -0.75 16.85 -1.66
C GLN A 82 -1.45 18.21 -1.47
N PRO A 83 -1.30 18.92 -0.33
CA PRO A 83 -1.91 20.25 -0.20
C PRO A 83 -1.19 21.36 -1.00
N ARG A 84 0.06 21.12 -1.41
CA ARG A 84 0.91 22.08 -2.13
C ARG A 84 0.93 21.80 -3.62
N PHE A 85 0.82 20.53 -3.98
CA PHE A 85 0.66 20.03 -5.33
C PHE A 85 -0.81 19.65 -5.59
N SER A 86 -1.07 18.90 -6.66
CA SER A 86 -2.37 18.30 -6.92
C SER A 86 -2.40 16.85 -6.43
N LEU A 87 -3.61 16.31 -6.30
CA LEU A 87 -3.83 14.89 -6.02
C LEU A 87 -3.14 14.01 -7.07
N VAL A 88 -3.32 14.34 -8.35
CA VAL A 88 -2.77 13.56 -9.47
C VAL A 88 -1.25 13.59 -9.47
N LEU A 89 -0.64 14.77 -9.33
CA LEU A 89 0.83 14.88 -9.31
C LEU A 89 1.43 14.14 -8.12
N THR A 90 0.80 14.24 -6.94
CA THR A 90 1.27 13.55 -5.74
C THR A 90 1.16 12.03 -5.89
N ALA A 91 0.04 11.53 -6.43
CA ALA A 91 -0.13 10.10 -6.70
C ALA A 91 0.86 9.58 -7.75
N LEU A 92 1.19 10.40 -8.76
CA LEU A 92 2.21 10.06 -9.76
C LEU A 92 3.60 9.95 -9.12
N LEU A 93 4.00 10.93 -8.31
CA LEU A 93 5.28 10.91 -7.60
C LEU A 93 5.37 9.73 -6.63
N PHE A 94 4.27 9.40 -5.96
CA PHE A 94 4.15 8.22 -5.12
C PHE A 94 4.40 6.93 -5.93
N ALA A 95 3.75 6.78 -7.08
CA ALA A 95 3.92 5.60 -7.94
C ALA A 95 5.35 5.48 -8.51
N LEU A 96 5.94 6.59 -8.93
CA LEU A 96 7.31 6.62 -9.45
C LEU A 96 8.36 6.28 -8.37
N LEU A 97 8.07 6.54 -7.09
CA LEU A 97 8.95 6.06 -6.01
C LEU A 97 8.94 4.53 -5.90
N HIS A 98 7.89 3.88 -6.38
CA HIS A 98 7.73 2.43 -6.35
C HIS A 98 8.17 1.74 -7.64
N SER A 99 8.61 2.48 -8.66
CA SER A 99 9.09 1.92 -9.94
C SER A 99 10.57 1.51 -9.86
N ASN A 100 10.95 0.74 -8.83
CA ASN A 100 12.35 0.44 -8.48
C ASN A 100 13.17 -0.18 -9.64
N TYR A 101 12.51 -0.82 -10.62
CA TYR A 101 13.17 -1.51 -11.74
C TYR A 101 12.49 -1.26 -13.10
N GLY A 102 11.61 -0.25 -13.18
CA GLY A 102 10.92 0.12 -14.42
C GLY A 102 9.47 0.52 -14.21
N ILE A 103 8.86 1.10 -15.25
CA ILE A 103 7.44 1.48 -15.26
C ILE A 103 6.64 0.31 -15.85
N THR A 104 5.96 -0.44 -14.99
CA THR A 104 5.14 -1.60 -15.36
C THR A 104 3.65 -1.35 -15.09
N LEU A 105 2.79 -2.33 -15.37
CA LEU A 105 1.38 -2.22 -15.00
C LEU A 105 1.20 -2.15 -13.47
N SER A 106 2.08 -2.79 -12.70
CA SER A 106 2.14 -2.67 -11.24
C SER A 106 2.41 -1.22 -10.79
N THR A 107 3.24 -0.45 -11.52
CA THR A 107 3.40 0.99 -11.27
C THR A 107 2.07 1.74 -11.45
N GLY A 108 1.29 1.38 -12.48
CA GLY A 108 -0.06 1.90 -12.68
C GLY A 108 -1.02 1.54 -11.55
N ILE A 109 -0.93 0.32 -11.02
CA ILE A 109 -1.71 -0.12 -9.85
C ILE A 109 -1.35 0.69 -8.61
N VAL A 110 -0.05 0.92 -8.36
CA VAL A 110 0.41 1.79 -7.26
C VAL A 110 -0.06 3.24 -7.45
N PHE A 111 -0.10 3.75 -8.68
CA PHE A 111 -0.69 5.06 -8.96
C PHE A 111 -2.17 5.13 -8.57
N LEU A 112 -2.96 4.11 -8.91
CA LEU A 112 -4.38 4.04 -8.53
C LEU A 112 -4.54 3.96 -7.01
N LEU A 113 -3.75 3.14 -6.32
CA LEU A 113 -3.69 3.13 -4.86
C LEU A 113 -3.38 4.53 -4.32
N GLY A 114 -2.39 5.20 -4.93
CA GLY A 114 -1.98 6.53 -4.57
C GLY A 114 -3.09 7.57 -4.71
N VAL A 115 -3.91 7.46 -5.77
CA VAL A 115 -5.13 8.26 -6.00
C VAL A 115 -6.16 7.99 -4.92
N VAL A 116 -6.45 6.73 -4.58
CA VAL A 116 -7.43 6.37 -3.54
C VAL A 116 -7.03 6.96 -2.18
N LEU A 117 -5.77 6.80 -1.78
CA LEU A 117 -5.23 7.40 -0.55
C LEU A 117 -5.33 8.93 -0.58
N GLY A 118 -5.05 9.54 -1.73
CA GLY A 118 -5.23 10.97 -1.95
C GLY A 118 -6.68 11.42 -1.79
N ILE A 119 -7.65 10.67 -2.32
CA ILE A 119 -9.09 10.96 -2.16
C ILE A 119 -9.48 10.87 -0.69
N ILE A 120 -9.05 9.81 0.02
CA ILE A 120 -9.30 9.65 1.46
C ILE A 120 -8.78 10.87 2.22
N ARG A 121 -7.54 11.30 1.95
CA ARG A 121 -6.96 12.49 2.56
C ARG A 121 -7.80 13.73 2.29
N SER A 122 -8.28 13.93 1.07
CA SER A 122 -9.09 15.10 0.70
C SER A 122 -10.49 15.09 1.32
N ARG A 123 -11.07 13.91 1.58
CA ARG A 123 -12.41 13.77 2.15
C ARG A 123 -12.43 13.75 3.68
N PHE A 124 -11.34 13.29 4.29
CA PHE A 124 -11.22 13.13 5.74
C PHE A 124 -9.96 13.84 6.23
N ASN A 125 -8.89 13.09 6.47
CA ASN A 125 -7.64 13.59 7.02
C ASN A 125 -6.47 12.64 6.73
N THR A 126 -5.24 13.04 7.06
CA THR A 126 -4.04 12.23 6.81
C THR A 126 -4.02 10.97 7.67
N SER A 127 -4.53 11.03 8.89
CA SER A 127 -4.59 9.86 9.79
C SER A 127 -5.50 8.75 9.24
N THR A 128 -6.62 9.11 8.60
CA THR A 128 -7.48 8.15 7.90
C THR A 128 -6.76 7.47 6.73
N ALA A 129 -5.96 8.24 5.97
CA ALA A 129 -5.14 7.68 4.89
C ALA A 129 -4.03 6.76 5.44
N MET A 130 -3.36 7.15 6.54
CA MET A 130 -2.38 6.33 7.27
C MET A 130 -2.96 4.98 7.68
N ILE A 131 -4.15 4.97 8.30
CA ILE A 131 -4.80 3.74 8.72
C ILE A 131 -5.14 2.88 7.51
N THR A 132 -5.68 3.48 6.44
CA THR A 132 -6.03 2.74 5.23
C THR A 132 -4.77 2.06 4.65
N HIS A 133 -3.69 2.82 4.49
CA HIS A 133 -2.43 2.33 3.93
C HIS A 133 -1.81 1.25 4.84
N ALA A 134 -1.75 1.48 6.15
CA ALA A 134 -1.17 0.52 7.09
C ALA A 134 -1.95 -0.80 7.14
N VAL A 135 -3.28 -0.74 7.16
CA VAL A 135 -4.14 -1.93 7.15
C VAL A 135 -4.02 -2.67 5.82
N TYR A 136 -3.99 -1.95 4.70
CA TYR A 136 -3.80 -2.53 3.38
C TYR A 136 -2.48 -3.32 3.30
N ASN A 137 -1.35 -2.71 3.67
CA ASN A 137 -0.04 -3.37 3.64
C ASN A 137 0.06 -4.53 4.64
N SER A 138 -0.46 -4.35 5.86
CA SER A 138 -0.44 -5.43 6.87
C SER A 138 -1.29 -6.62 6.44
N THR A 139 -2.43 -6.38 5.79
CA THR A 139 -3.31 -7.45 5.30
C THR A 139 -2.66 -8.19 4.15
N LEU A 140 -2.06 -7.48 3.19
CA LEU A 140 -1.33 -8.11 2.09
C LEU A 140 -0.17 -8.96 2.61
N ALA A 141 0.58 -8.44 3.57
CA ALA A 141 1.68 -9.16 4.21
C ALA A 141 1.21 -10.39 5.00
N LEU A 142 0.09 -10.29 5.71
CA LEU A 142 -0.53 -11.44 6.37
C LEU A 142 -0.93 -12.52 5.36
N LEU A 143 -1.58 -12.15 4.26
CA LEU A 143 -1.98 -13.10 3.23
C LEU A 143 -0.77 -13.78 2.57
N ALA A 144 0.28 -13.02 2.27
CA ALA A 144 1.53 -13.57 1.74
C ALA A 144 2.17 -14.57 2.71
N SER A 145 2.22 -14.26 4.01
CA SER A 145 2.73 -15.14 5.06
C SER A 145 1.92 -16.44 5.15
N LEU A 146 0.59 -16.35 5.17
CA LEU A 146 -0.30 -17.51 5.23
C LEU A 146 -0.19 -18.38 3.97
N ALA A 147 -0.09 -17.77 2.79
CA ALA A 147 0.11 -18.49 1.54
C ALA A 147 1.45 -19.24 1.53
N GLY A 148 2.53 -18.59 1.95
CA GLY A 148 3.85 -19.22 2.07
C GLY A 148 3.85 -20.42 3.02
N GLN A 149 3.24 -20.28 4.19
CA GLN A 149 3.10 -21.40 5.16
C GLN A 149 2.26 -22.55 4.59
N PHE A 150 1.19 -22.25 3.86
CA PHE A 150 0.36 -23.29 3.25
C PHE A 150 1.14 -24.08 2.19
N LEU A 151 1.91 -23.39 1.34
CA LEU A 151 2.72 -24.02 0.30
C LEU A 151 3.89 -24.82 0.87
N SER A 152 4.52 -24.39 1.97
CA SER A 152 5.62 -25.13 2.61
C SER A 152 5.18 -26.40 3.35
N ASN A 153 3.88 -26.51 3.66
CA ASN A 153 3.30 -27.66 4.37
C ASN A 153 2.72 -28.72 3.42
N GLN A 154 2.83 -28.54 2.10
CA GLN A 154 2.54 -29.56 1.08
C GLN A 154 3.83 -30.23 0.58
#